data_AF-A0A076HMA8-F1
#
_entry.id   AF-A0A076HMA8-F1
#
_cell.length_a   1.000
_cell.length_b   1.000
_cell.length_c   1.000
_cell.angle_alpha   90.00
_cell.angle_beta   90.00
_cell.angle_gamma   90.00
#
_symmetry.space_group_name_H-M   'P 1'
#
loop_
_entity.id
_entity.type
_entity.pdbx_description
1 polymer ?
#
loop_
_entity_poly.entity_id
_entity_poly.type
_entity_poly.pdbx_seq_one_letter_code
_entity_poly.pdbx_strand_id
1 'polypeptide(L)'
;MLSMSAPVALGSTAFQPLDRVEGWLIERRLDDSQEPICRASIPGPGTWFSARVRLDADDVLLVPDGLQRPDVAALNAVRLALRRCRASVLYL
;
A
#
# COMPACT_ATOMS: atom_id res chain seq x y z
N MET A 1 -23.00 37.15 -1.98
CA MET A 1 -22.48 36.16 -2.96
C MET A 1 -21.98 34.97 -2.18
N LEU A 2 -22.70 33.85 -2.24
CA LEU A 2 -22.23 32.58 -1.68
C LEU A 2 -21.19 32.02 -2.68
N SER A 3 -19.91 32.12 -2.35
CA SER A 3 -18.88 31.41 -3.12
C SER A 3 -18.96 29.93 -2.76
N MET A 4 -19.53 29.13 -3.65
CA MET A 4 -19.34 27.68 -3.63
C MET A 4 -17.91 27.42 -4.08
N SER A 5 -17.01 27.22 -3.12
CA SER A 5 -15.71 26.62 -3.38
C SER A 5 -15.97 25.19 -3.84
N ALA A 6 -15.89 24.93 -5.14
CA ALA A 6 -15.83 23.56 -5.63
C ALA A 6 -14.65 22.86 -4.93
N PRO A 7 -14.81 21.64 -4.39
CA PRO A 7 -13.67 20.89 -3.89
C PRO A 7 -12.72 20.71 -5.08
N VAL A 8 -11.50 21.22 -4.94
CA VAL A 8 -10.40 20.88 -5.83
C VAL A 8 -10.28 19.36 -5.74
N ALA A 9 -10.55 18.67 -6.86
CA ALA A 9 -10.17 17.26 -7.01
C ALA A 9 -8.64 17.23 -6.96
N LEU A 10 -8.10 17.13 -5.75
CA LEU A 10 -6.68 16.96 -5.50
C LEU A 10 -6.30 15.63 -6.13
N GLY A 11 -5.53 15.69 -7.22
CA GLY A 11 -5.03 14.52 -7.93
C GLY A 11 -4.42 13.51 -6.96
N SER A 12 -4.65 12.22 -7.24
CA SER A 12 -4.19 11.04 -6.50
C SER A 12 -3.70 11.30 -5.06
N THR A 13 -4.55 10.99 -4.08
CA THR A 13 -4.20 11.08 -2.65
C THR A 13 -2.88 10.39 -2.34
N ALA A 14 -2.08 10.95 -1.41
CA ALA A 14 -0.88 10.28 -0.94
C ALA A 14 -1.25 8.93 -0.29
N PHE A 15 -0.42 7.90 -0.48
CA PHE A 15 -0.59 6.62 0.20
C PHE A 15 -0.64 6.84 1.72
N GLN A 16 -1.72 6.38 2.33
CA GLN A 16 -1.94 6.41 3.77
C GLN A 16 -1.70 5.02 4.36
N PRO A 17 -1.06 4.91 5.54
CA PRO A 17 -1.03 3.68 6.31
C PRO A 17 -2.45 3.16 6.56
N LEU A 18 -2.69 1.88 6.25
CA LEU A 18 -3.98 1.22 6.47
C LEU A 18 -3.89 0.15 7.56
N ASP A 19 -2.84 -0.67 7.55
CA ASP A 19 -2.70 -1.81 8.46
C ASP A 19 -1.24 -2.23 8.64
N ARG A 20 -0.97 -3.06 9.65
CA ARG A 20 0.30 -3.75 9.86
C ARG A 20 0.08 -5.25 10.05
N VAL A 21 0.62 -6.05 9.14
CA VAL A 21 0.49 -7.51 9.13
C VAL A 21 1.87 -8.13 9.16
N GLU A 22 2.21 -8.86 10.21
CA GLU A 22 3.51 -9.57 10.33
C GLU A 22 4.73 -8.66 10.07
N GLY A 23 4.68 -7.41 10.54
CA GLY A 23 5.75 -6.42 10.34
C GLY A 23 5.73 -5.70 8.97
N TRP A 24 4.82 -6.07 8.06
CA TRP A 24 4.58 -5.36 6.81
C TRP A 24 3.60 -4.23 6.99
N LEU A 25 3.88 -3.09 6.38
CA LEU A 25 2.98 -1.96 6.27
C LEU A 25 2.11 -2.11 5.02
N ILE A 26 0.80 -2.13 5.20
CA ILE A 26 -0.19 -2.02 4.12
C ILE A 26 -0.57 -0.54 4.00
N GLU A 27 -0.48 0.00 2.80
CA GLU A 27 -0.87 1.38 2.51
C GLU A 27 -1.90 1.42 1.39
N ARG A 28 -2.80 2.41 1.45
CA ARG A 28 -3.84 2.63 0.46
C ARG A 28 -3.86 4.09 0.02
N ARG A 29 -4.11 4.32 -1.26
CA ARG A 29 -4.63 5.58 -1.79
C ARG A 29 -5.82 5.33 -2.70
N LEU A 30 -6.55 6.38 -3.01
CA LEU A 30 -7.56 6.36 -4.07
C LEU A 30 -6.99 7.05 -5.31
N ASP A 31 -7.26 6.47 -6.47
CA ASP A 31 -7.00 7.12 -7.76
C ASP A 31 -8.12 8.12 -8.11
N ASP A 32 -8.04 8.69 -9.31
CA ASP A 32 -8.98 9.71 -9.78
C ASP A 32 -10.40 9.12 -10.00
N SER A 33 -10.53 7.80 -10.16
CA SER A 33 -11.79 7.07 -10.27
C SER A 33 -12.33 6.59 -8.92
N GLN A 34 -11.70 6.98 -7.81
CA GLN A 34 -11.98 6.48 -6.46
C GLN A 34 -11.71 4.97 -6.29
N GLU A 35 -10.91 4.36 -7.17
CA GLU A 35 -10.51 2.97 -7.02
C GLU A 35 -9.31 2.85 -6.06
N PRO A 36 -9.29 1.81 -5.19
CA PRO A 36 -8.20 1.63 -4.24
C PRO A 36 -6.93 1.15 -4.92
N ILE A 37 -5.85 1.92 -4.78
CA ILE A 37 -4.49 1.44 -5.06
C ILE A 37 -3.86 1.05 -3.72
N CYS A 38 -3.54 -0.23 -3.57
CA CYS A 38 -2.94 -0.78 -2.37
C CYS A 38 -1.52 -1.30 -2.61
N ARG A 39 -0.63 -1.09 -1.64
CA ARG A 39 0.75 -1.57 -1.67
C ARG A 39 1.18 -2.09 -0.30
N ALA A 40 2.12 -3.03 -0.30
CA ALA A 40 2.71 -3.56 0.93
C ALA A 40 4.22 -3.46 0.87
N SER A 41 4.82 -2.98 1.95
CA SER A 41 6.28 -2.98 2.12
C SER A 41 6.68 -3.19 3.56
N ILE A 42 7.89 -3.69 3.77
CA ILE A 42 8.53 -3.67 5.09
C ILE A 42 9.13 -2.26 5.26
N PRO A 43 8.74 -1.50 6.30
CA PRO A 43 9.41 -0.25 6.62
C PRO A 43 10.91 -0.48 6.82
N GLY A 44 11.73 0.38 6.23
CA GLY A 44 13.18 0.22 6.26
C GLY A 44 13.89 1.56 6.10
N PRO A 45 15.23 1.55 5.97
CA PRO A 45 16.05 2.77 5.90
C PRO A 45 15.75 3.62 4.65
N GLY A 46 15.16 3.02 3.61
CA GLY A 46 14.69 3.73 2.43
C GLY A 46 13.45 4.59 2.69
N THR A 47 13.56 5.89 2.41
CA THR A 47 12.41 6.82 2.43
C THR A 47 11.47 6.59 1.24
N TRP A 48 11.95 5.99 0.15
CA TRP A 48 11.19 5.72 -1.06
C TRP A 48 10.65 4.30 -1.08
N PHE A 49 9.45 4.10 -1.62
CA PHE A 49 8.81 2.77 -1.66
C PHE A 49 9.62 1.73 -2.45
N SER A 50 10.23 2.10 -3.57
CA SER A 50 11.06 1.21 -4.38
C SER A 50 12.34 0.75 -3.68
N ALA A 51 12.80 1.49 -2.68
CA ALA A 51 13.97 1.16 -1.86
C ALA A 51 13.64 0.17 -0.72
N ARG A 52 12.41 -0.35 -0.66
CA ARG A 52 11.95 -1.29 0.37
C ARG A 52 11.71 -2.68 -0.19
N VAL A 53 11.82 -3.66 0.70
CA VAL A 53 11.24 -4.99 0.48
C VAL A 53 9.73 -4.83 0.33
N ARG A 54 9.16 -5.29 -0.77
CA ARG A 54 7.77 -5.01 -1.14
C ARG A 54 7.15 -6.14 -1.96
N LEU A 55 5.83 -6.09 -2.06
CA LEU A 55 5.07 -6.84 -3.05
C LEU A 55 4.68 -5.91 -4.20
N ASP A 56 4.80 -6.40 -5.44
CA ASP A 56 4.29 -5.69 -6.61
C ASP A 56 2.80 -5.96 -6.85
N ALA A 57 2.29 -5.52 -8.01
CA ALA A 57 0.90 -5.68 -8.38
C ALA A 57 0.49 -7.16 -8.54
N ASP A 58 1.43 -8.03 -8.90
CA ASP A 58 1.24 -9.46 -9.12
C ASP A 58 1.58 -10.31 -7.87
N ASP A 59 1.69 -9.66 -6.70
CA ASP A 59 2.03 -10.29 -5.42
C ASP A 59 3.41 -10.99 -5.42
N VAL A 60 4.32 -10.55 -6.30
CA VAL A 60 5.70 -11.03 -6.36
C VAL A 60 6.55 -10.29 -5.33
N LEU A 61 7.34 -11.04 -4.58
CA LEU A 61 8.28 -10.50 -3.59
C LEU A 61 9.48 -9.87 -4.29
N LEU A 62 9.62 -8.55 -4.13
CA LEU A 62 10.75 -7.78 -4.59
C LEU A 62 11.63 -7.38 -3.40
N VAL A 63 12.89 -7.82 -3.44
CA VAL A 63 13.91 -7.51 -2.43
C VAL A 63 15.00 -6.69 -3.12
N PRO A 64 15.15 -5.40 -2.81
CA PRO A 64 16.26 -4.59 -3.31
C PRO A 64 17.63 -5.16 -2.91
N ASP A 65 18.65 -4.89 -3.72
CA ASP A 65 20.03 -5.30 -3.43
C ASP A 65 20.48 -4.81 -2.05
N GLY A 66 21.19 -5.67 -1.34
CA GLY A 66 21.70 -5.37 0.01
C GLY A 66 20.66 -5.45 1.13
N LEU A 67 19.38 -5.72 0.84
CA LEU A 67 18.36 -5.99 1.86
C LEU A 67 18.15 -7.50 2.08
N GLN A 68 17.82 -7.86 3.32
CA GLN A 68 17.55 -9.25 3.67
C GLN A 68 16.18 -9.68 3.18
N ARG A 69 16.12 -10.87 2.57
CA ARG A 69 14.85 -11.50 2.22
C ARG A 69 14.06 -11.82 3.51
N PRO A 70 12.79 -11.40 3.62
CA PRO A 70 11.97 -11.65 4.80
C PRO A 70 11.55 -13.11 4.89
N ASP A 71 11.07 -13.50 6.06
CA ASP A 71 10.43 -14.81 6.26
C ASP A 71 9.21 -14.95 5.33
N VAL A 72 9.20 -16.04 4.58
CA VAL A 72 8.13 -16.35 3.62
C VAL A 72 6.85 -16.80 4.32
N ALA A 73 6.91 -17.24 5.59
CA ALA A 73 5.73 -17.66 6.34
C ALA A 73 4.68 -16.55 6.45
N ALA A 74 5.14 -15.31 6.61
CA ALA A 74 4.29 -14.12 6.68
C ALA A 74 3.63 -13.74 5.34
N LEU A 75 4.20 -14.14 4.20
CA LEU A 75 3.79 -13.64 2.88
C LEU A 75 2.34 -13.96 2.54
N ASN A 76 1.83 -15.11 2.97
CA ASN A 76 0.44 -15.49 2.70
C ASN A 76 -0.56 -14.53 3.37
N ALA A 77 -0.29 -14.14 4.62
CA ALA A 77 -1.13 -13.18 5.35
C ALA A 77 -1.07 -11.79 4.71
N VAL A 78 0.12 -11.34 4.32
CA VAL A 78 0.33 -10.03 3.66
C VAL A 78 -0.37 -9.98 2.29
N ARG A 79 -0.24 -11.03 1.47
CA ARG A 79 -0.94 -11.16 0.18
C ARG A 79 -2.46 -11.15 0.36
N LEU A 80 -2.97 -11.85 1.38
CA LEU A 80 -4.39 -11.83 1.69
C LEU A 80 -4.86 -10.42 2.08
N ALA A 81 -4.10 -9.71 2.91
CA ALA A 81 -4.40 -8.33 3.29
C ALA A 81 -4.39 -7.38 2.08
N LEU A 82 -3.42 -7.52 1.17
CA LEU A 82 -3.37 -6.77 -0.08
C LEU A 82 -4.57 -7.04 -0.97
N ARG A 83 -4.92 -8.32 -1.21
CA ARG A 83 -6.09 -8.68 -2.01
C ARG A 83 -7.38 -8.10 -1.43
N ARG A 84 -7.54 -8.19 -0.10
CA ARG A 84 -8.66 -7.59 0.64
C ARG A 84 -8.69 -6.07 0.48
N CYS A 85 -7.55 -5.40 0.63
CA CYS A 85 -7.44 -3.96 0.40
C CYS A 85 -7.87 -3.56 -1.02
N ARG A 86 -7.38 -4.26 -2.05
CA ARG A 86 -7.70 -4.01 -3.47
C ARG A 86 -9.16 -4.28 -3.79
N ALA A 87 -9.77 -5.26 -3.14
CA ALA A 87 -11.20 -5.53 -3.27
C ALA A 87 -12.08 -4.48 -2.56
N SER A 88 -11.49 -3.47 -1.89
CA SER A 88 -12.19 -2.61 -0.94
C SER A 88 -12.86 -3.39 0.20
N VAL A 89 -12.33 -4.56 0.53
CA VAL A 89 -12.85 -5.48 1.56
C VAL A 89 -11.95 -5.42 2.80
N LEU A 90 -11.97 -4.33 3.58
CA LEU A 90 -11.35 -4.24 4.93
C LEU A 90 -11.98 -3.09 5.73
N TYR A 91 -12.39 -3.18 7.00
CA TYR A 91 -12.70 -4.27 7.93
C TYR A 91 -14.19 -4.08 8.27
N LEU A 92 -15.01 -5.15 8.37
CA LEU A 92 -16.32 -5.01 9.03
C LEU A 92 -16.13 -4.85 10.54
#